data_AF-A0A3B6QJ27-F1
#
_entry.id   AF-A0A3B6QJ27-F1
#
_cell.length_a   1.000
_cell.length_b   1.000
_cell.length_c   1.000
_cell.angle_alpha   90.00
_cell.angle_beta   90.00
_cell.angle_gamma   90.00
#
_symmetry.space_group_name_H-M   'P 1'
#
loop_
_entity.id
_entity.type
_entity.pdbx_description
1 polymer ?
#
loop_
_entity_poly.entity_id
_entity_poly.type
_entity_poly.pdbx_seq_one_letter_code
_entity_poly.pdbx_strand_id
1 'polypeptide(L)'
;MSRLSVKRVLKAVQKFDEYKRWLVSEIGLGGILKLPMLVKLDLVMRKVKVRPRVIAIDDNRNIFFTAEDFHKIFGVPCANRDVHGRDANIAPSSIQFIKQAIGMDKSGSKNLKEAERFISRDISEESSKIEKDCFQFALVIFIMGYMLEL
;
A
#
# COMPACT_ATOMS: atom_id res chain seq x y z
N MET A 1 4.85 -12.02 7.28
CA MET A 1 5.56 -11.06 6.40
C MET A 1 6.79 -11.70 5.78
N SER A 2 6.74 -12.07 4.49
CA SER A 2 7.85 -12.63 3.72
C SER A 2 8.82 -11.54 3.29
N ARG A 3 10.12 -11.81 3.43
CA ARG A 3 11.25 -10.92 3.02
C ARG A 3 11.16 -10.42 1.57
N LEU A 4 10.46 -11.13 0.69
CA LEU A 4 10.34 -10.74 -0.72
C LEU A 4 9.29 -9.65 -0.95
N SER A 5 8.32 -9.47 -0.06
CA SER A 5 7.13 -8.65 -0.34
C SER A 5 7.39 -7.15 -0.15
N VAL A 6 8.04 -6.75 0.94
CA VAL A 6 8.41 -5.33 1.21
C VAL A 6 9.42 -4.82 0.18
N LYS A 7 10.44 -5.60 -0.14
CA LYS A 7 11.42 -5.25 -1.19
C LYS A 7 10.78 -5.02 -2.54
N ARG A 8 9.72 -5.76 -2.86
CA ARG A 8 8.99 -5.62 -4.12
C ARG A 8 8.27 -4.28 -4.21
N VAL A 9 7.62 -3.88 -3.12
CA VAL A 9 6.98 -2.56 -3.02
C VAL A 9 7.99 -1.43 -3.19
N LEU A 10 9.11 -1.48 -2.46
CA LEU A 10 10.14 -0.44 -2.55
C LEU A 10 10.74 -0.34 -3.95
N LYS A 11 11.02 -1.48 -4.61
CA LYS A 11 11.53 -1.51 -5.98
C LYS A 11 10.56 -0.92 -7.01
N ALA A 12 9.25 -1.13 -6.83
CA ALA A 12 8.24 -0.56 -7.71
C ALA A 12 8.17 0.97 -7.54
N VAL A 13 8.04 1.43 -6.29
CA VAL A 13 7.90 2.85 -5.95
C VAL A 13 9.14 3.67 -6.33
N GLN A 14 10.34 3.09 -6.29
CA GLN A 14 11.55 3.78 -6.73
C GLN A 14 11.55 4.16 -8.21
N LYS A 15 10.81 3.42 -9.05
CA LYS A 15 10.72 3.68 -10.48
C LYS A 15 9.66 4.73 -10.84
N PHE A 16 8.93 5.24 -9.85
CA PHE A 16 7.90 6.25 -10.11
C PHE A 16 8.55 7.59 -10.45
N ASP A 17 8.07 8.17 -11.55
CA ASP A 17 8.30 9.57 -11.92
C ASP A 17 7.63 10.54 -10.93
N GLU A 18 7.83 11.83 -11.16
CA GLU A 18 7.29 12.90 -10.32
C GLU A 18 5.76 12.88 -10.27
N TYR A 19 5.09 12.61 -11.40
CA TYR A 19 3.63 12.63 -11.47
C TYR A 19 3.00 11.48 -10.68
N LYS A 20 3.52 10.26 -10.82
CA LYS A 20 3.12 9.11 -10.00
C LYS A 20 3.35 9.37 -8.52
N ARG A 21 4.49 9.97 -8.16
CA ARG A 21 4.80 10.35 -6.76
C ARG A 21 3.82 11.38 -6.22
N TRP A 22 3.40 12.34 -7.04
CA TRP A 22 2.33 13.27 -6.70
C TRP A 22 1.01 12.53 -6.44
N LEU A 23 0.57 11.65 -7.36
CA LEU A 23 -0.65 10.84 -7.19
C LEU A 23 -0.65 9.98 -5.90
N VAL A 24 0.51 9.42 -5.52
CA VAL A 24 0.66 8.67 -4.27
C VAL A 24 0.51 9.58 -3.05
N SER A 25 1.02 10.80 -3.13
CA SER A 25 0.98 11.76 -2.03
C SER A 25 -0.43 12.33 -1.82
N GLU A 26 -1.19 12.54 -2.89
CA GLU A 26 -2.58 13.01 -2.85
C GLU A 26 -3.51 12.09 -2.05
N ILE A 27 -3.28 10.77 -2.09
CA ILE A 27 -4.05 9.78 -1.30
C ILE A 27 -3.49 9.58 0.12
N GLY A 28 -2.56 10.42 0.55
CA GLY A 28 -1.94 10.34 1.87
C GLY A 28 -0.89 9.24 2.01
N LEU A 29 -0.47 8.56 0.93
CA LEU A 29 0.54 7.49 1.00
C LEU A 29 1.96 7.97 0.69
N GLY A 30 2.21 9.28 0.72
CA GLY A 30 3.51 9.88 0.40
C GLY A 30 4.66 9.41 1.29
N GLY A 31 4.39 8.91 2.50
CA GLY A 31 5.42 8.34 3.39
C GLY A 31 6.09 7.09 2.79
N ILE A 32 5.35 6.29 2.01
CA ILE A 32 5.87 5.09 1.35
C ILE A 32 6.96 5.42 0.32
N LEU A 33 6.87 6.59 -0.31
CA LEU A 33 7.88 7.10 -1.26
C LEU A 33 9.23 7.40 -0.59
N LYS A 34 9.20 7.67 0.72
CA LYS A 34 10.36 8.08 1.52
C LYS A 34 10.97 6.90 2.29
N LEU A 35 10.35 5.72 2.21
CA LEU A 35 10.89 4.54 2.89
C LEU A 35 12.27 4.23 2.31
N PRO A 36 13.31 4.21 3.14
CA PRO A 36 14.65 3.96 2.65
C PRO A 36 14.71 2.50 2.17
N MET A 37 15.38 2.24 1.04
CA MET A 37 15.65 0.85 0.59
C MET A 37 16.64 0.19 1.54
N LEU A 38 16.14 -0.28 2.68
CA LEU A 38 16.96 -0.85 3.73
C LEU A 38 16.57 -2.29 3.98
N VAL A 39 17.59 -3.13 3.93
CA VAL A 39 17.66 -4.43 4.60
C VAL A 39 17.21 -4.32 6.08
N LYS A 40 17.31 -3.14 6.69
CA LYS A 40 16.87 -2.85 8.06
C LYS A 40 15.35 -2.80 8.24
N LEU A 41 14.58 -2.34 7.23
CA LEU A 41 13.12 -2.28 7.38
C LEU A 41 12.54 -3.69 7.48
N ASP A 42 13.09 -4.62 6.69
CA ASP A 42 12.78 -6.05 6.79
C ASP A 42 13.10 -6.62 8.19
N LEU A 43 14.20 -6.20 8.81
CA LEU A 43 14.58 -6.64 10.16
C LEU A 43 13.61 -6.12 11.23
N VAL A 44 13.16 -4.87 11.09
CA VAL A 44 12.18 -4.26 11.99
C VAL A 44 10.82 -4.97 11.86
N MET A 45 10.34 -5.18 10.63
CA MET A 45 9.04 -5.82 10.39
C MET A 45 8.95 -7.24 10.93
N ARG A 46 10.05 -8.01 10.96
CA ARG A 46 10.09 -9.35 11.58
C ARG A 46 9.87 -9.35 13.08
N LYS A 47 10.17 -8.24 13.73
CA LYS A 47 10.07 -8.08 15.18
C LYS A 47 8.73 -7.49 15.60
N VAL A 48 7.87 -7.11 14.65
CA VAL A 48 6.53 -6.56 14.93
C VAL A 48 5.60 -7.66 15.43
N LYS A 49 5.10 -7.50 16.65
CA LYS A 49 3.97 -8.25 17.20
C LYS A 49 2.72 -7.38 17.07
N VAL A 50 1.81 -7.76 16.16
CA VAL A 50 0.65 -6.94 15.76
C VAL A 50 -0.34 -6.71 16.90
N ARG A 51 -0.77 -7.78 17.59
CA ARG A 51 -1.75 -7.69 18.69
C ARG A 51 -1.30 -6.75 19.82
N PRO A 52 -0.09 -6.90 20.39
CA PRO A 52 0.39 -5.97 21.42
C PRO A 52 0.92 -4.64 20.88
N ARG A 53 1.01 -4.46 19.54
CA ARG A 53 1.58 -3.28 18.87
C ARG A 53 2.99 -2.93 19.37
N VAL A 54 3.87 -3.93 19.34
CA VAL A 54 5.28 -3.74 19.72
C VAL A 54 6.24 -4.24 18.66
N ILE A 55 7.41 -3.62 18.58
CA ILE A 55 8.61 -4.16 17.95
C ILE A 55 9.45 -4.80 19.05
N ALA A 56 9.51 -6.13 19.08
CA ALA A 56 10.25 -6.89 20.07
C ALA A 56 11.74 -6.95 19.71
N ILE A 57 12.56 -6.14 20.38
CA ILE A 57 14.00 -6.10 20.13
C ILE A 57 14.67 -7.36 20.68
N ASP A 58 14.29 -7.77 21.89
CA ASP A 58 14.61 -9.03 22.57
C ASP A 58 13.53 -9.32 23.63
N ASP A 59 13.77 -10.31 24.50
CA ASP A 59 12.78 -10.77 25.49
C ASP A 59 12.34 -9.68 26.48
N ASN A 60 13.19 -8.68 26.73
CA ASN A 60 12.95 -7.65 27.76
C ASN A 60 12.77 -6.24 27.18
N ARG A 61 13.14 -6.01 25.91
CA ARG A 61 13.04 -4.70 25.26
C ARG A 61 12.00 -4.68 24.16
N ASN A 62 10.92 -3.96 24.42
CA ASN A 62 9.83 -3.73 23.46
C ASN A 62 9.72 -2.24 23.15
N ILE A 63 9.59 -1.90 21.86
CA ILE A 63 9.23 -0.55 21.41
C ILE A 63 7.75 -0.58 21.06
N PHE A 64 6.94 0.16 21.81
CA PHE A 64 5.52 0.31 21.53
C PHE A 64 5.31 1.30 20.38
N PHE A 65 4.27 1.07 19.59
CA PHE A 65 3.88 2.00 18.54
C PHE A 65 2.37 2.17 18.49
N THR A 66 1.96 3.33 18.01
CA THR A 66 0.57 3.75 17.84
C THR A 66 0.21 3.85 16.35
N ALA A 67 -1.07 4.07 16.05
CA ALA A 67 -1.48 4.38 14.68
C ALA A 67 -0.90 5.71 14.19
N GLU A 68 -0.63 6.66 15.09
CA GLU A 68 0.01 7.94 14.76
C GLU A 68 1.47 7.76 14.34
N ASP A 69 2.21 6.85 14.99
CA ASP A 69 3.58 6.50 14.58
C ASP A 69 3.59 5.89 13.17
N PHE A 70 2.58 5.07 12.86
CA PHE A 70 2.41 4.49 11.54
C PHE A 70 2.09 5.57 10.49
N HIS A 71 1.21 6.52 10.82
CA HIS A 71 0.93 7.68 9.97
C HIS A 71 2.17 8.53 9.72
N LYS A 72 2.98 8.83 10.75
CA LYS A 72 4.22 9.60 10.61
C LYS A 72 5.23 8.95 9.67
N ILE A 73 5.34 7.62 9.69
CA ILE A 73 6.31 6.87 8.88
C ILE A 73 5.79 6.57 7.47
N PHE A 74 4.57 6.05 7.37
CA PHE A 74 4.02 5.52 6.11
C PHE A 74 3.06 6.50 5.41
N GLY A 75 2.62 7.56 6.10
CA GLY A 75 1.58 8.49 5.63
C GLY A 75 0.16 7.96 5.80
N VAL A 76 -0.01 6.65 6.04
CA VAL A 76 -1.32 5.99 6.11
C VAL A 76 -2.24 6.76 7.07
N PRO A 77 -3.41 7.23 6.60
CA PRO A 77 -4.34 7.97 7.44
C PRO A 77 -4.73 7.18 8.69
N CYS A 78 -4.66 7.83 9.86
CA CYS A 78 -4.99 7.21 11.16
C CYS A 78 -6.11 7.92 11.93
N ALA A 79 -6.94 8.72 11.24
CA ALA A 79 -8.07 9.43 11.81
C ALA A 79 -9.28 8.50 12.08
N ASN A 80 -10.30 9.02 12.78
CA ASN A 80 -11.52 8.28 13.17
C ASN A 80 -12.49 7.94 12.00
N ARG A 81 -12.01 7.90 10.75
CA ARG A 81 -12.86 7.53 9.62
C ARG A 81 -12.89 6.01 9.51
N ASP A 82 -14.05 5.44 9.76
CA ASP A 82 -14.27 4.01 9.61
C ASP A 82 -14.24 3.61 8.13
N VAL A 83 -13.37 2.66 7.77
CA VAL A 83 -13.30 2.04 6.44
C VAL A 83 -14.55 1.22 6.12
N HIS A 84 -15.34 0.86 7.14
CA HIS A 84 -16.67 0.27 7.03
C HIS A 84 -17.81 1.28 7.21
N GLY A 85 -17.49 2.59 7.21
CA GLY A 85 -18.46 3.66 7.39
C GLY A 85 -19.44 3.81 6.22
N ARG A 86 -20.19 4.92 6.20
CA ARG A 86 -21.25 5.20 5.21
C ARG A 86 -20.79 5.05 3.76
N ASP A 87 -19.55 5.41 3.47
CA ASP A 87 -18.95 5.36 2.12
C ASP A 87 -18.42 3.96 1.75
N ALA A 88 -18.44 2.99 2.68
CA ALA A 88 -17.97 1.64 2.45
C ALA A 88 -18.97 0.78 1.66
N ASN A 89 -20.22 1.23 1.53
CA ASN A 89 -21.24 0.55 0.75
C ASN A 89 -21.06 0.84 -0.74
N ILE A 90 -20.06 0.19 -1.34
CA ILE A 90 -19.75 0.30 -2.76
C ILE A 90 -20.59 -0.72 -3.53
N ALA A 91 -21.27 -0.28 -4.59
CA ALA A 91 -22.07 -1.16 -5.42
C ALA A 91 -21.20 -2.31 -5.99
N PRO A 92 -21.68 -3.57 -5.97
CA PRO A 92 -20.90 -4.70 -6.50
C PRO A 92 -20.45 -4.53 -7.95
N SER A 93 -21.26 -3.86 -8.78
CA SER A 93 -20.92 -3.51 -10.16
C SER A 93 -19.73 -2.56 -10.25
N SER A 94 -19.61 -1.59 -9.34
CA SER A 94 -18.45 -0.69 -9.25
C SER A 94 -17.18 -1.45 -8.85
N ILE A 95 -17.29 -2.39 -7.91
CA ILE A 95 -16.16 -3.26 -7.53
C ILE A 95 -15.71 -4.10 -8.72
N GLN A 96 -16.65 -4.69 -9.46
CA GLN A 96 -16.36 -5.50 -10.64
C GLN A 96 -15.72 -4.64 -11.75
N PHE A 97 -16.24 -3.45 -12.00
CA PHE A 97 -15.68 -2.50 -12.96
C PHE A 97 -14.22 -2.16 -12.64
N ILE A 98 -13.92 -1.79 -11.39
CA ILE A 98 -12.54 -1.48 -10.96
C ILE A 98 -11.63 -2.69 -11.13
N LYS A 99 -12.09 -3.89 -10.73
CA LYS A 99 -11.33 -5.13 -10.93
C LYS A 99 -11.03 -5.37 -12.41
N GLN A 100 -12.00 -5.21 -13.29
CA GLN A 100 -11.81 -5.38 -14.73
C GLN A 100 -10.85 -4.33 -15.30
N ALA A 101 -10.98 -3.06 -14.89
CA ALA A 101 -10.11 -1.98 -15.33
C ALA A 101 -8.63 -2.25 -14.95
N ILE A 102 -8.38 -2.80 -13.76
CA ILE A 102 -7.03 -3.13 -13.28
C ILE A 102 -6.54 -4.50 -13.83
N GLY A 103 -7.42 -5.34 -14.37
CA GLY A 103 -7.12 -6.70 -14.83
C GLY A 103 -7.12 -7.76 -13.71
N MET A 104 -7.79 -7.47 -12.60
CA MET A 104 -7.94 -8.33 -11.41
C MET A 104 -9.23 -9.18 -11.42
N ASP A 105 -9.76 -9.50 -12.61
CA ASP A 105 -10.95 -10.33 -12.80
C ASP A 105 -10.69 -11.84 -12.61
N LYS A 106 -9.44 -12.23 -12.33
CA LYS A 106 -8.97 -13.62 -12.21
C LYS A 106 -8.64 -13.99 -10.75
N SER A 107 -8.19 -15.24 -10.53
CA SER A 107 -7.88 -15.79 -9.19
C SER A 107 -6.87 -14.96 -8.36
N GLY A 108 -7.01 -14.99 -7.03
CA GLY A 108 -6.39 -14.06 -6.06
C GLY A 108 -4.86 -13.88 -6.14
N SER A 109 -4.08 -14.93 -6.41
CA SER A 109 -2.61 -14.80 -6.53
C SER A 109 -2.14 -14.10 -7.82
N LYS A 110 -2.98 -14.09 -8.86
CA LYS A 110 -2.74 -13.32 -10.10
C LYS A 110 -3.03 -11.83 -9.89
N ASN A 111 -3.97 -11.51 -9.01
CA ASN A 111 -4.46 -10.14 -8.83
C ASN A 111 -3.40 -9.16 -8.29
N LEU A 112 -2.52 -9.60 -7.37
CA LEU A 112 -1.42 -8.73 -6.91
C LEU A 112 -0.37 -8.48 -7.99
N LYS A 113 -0.12 -9.46 -8.88
CA LYS A 113 0.78 -9.26 -10.03
C LYS A 113 0.16 -8.32 -11.06
N GLU A 114 -1.15 -8.40 -11.29
CA GLU A 114 -1.83 -7.47 -12.19
C GLU A 114 -1.86 -6.05 -11.62
N ALA A 115 -2.07 -5.89 -10.30
CA ALA A 115 -1.94 -4.60 -9.63
C ALA A 115 -0.50 -4.02 -9.78
N GLU A 116 0.53 -4.84 -9.57
CA GLU A 116 1.94 -4.45 -9.80
C GLU A 116 2.22 -4.04 -11.25
N ARG A 117 1.65 -4.79 -12.21
CA ARG A 117 1.76 -4.49 -13.63
C ARG A 117 1.05 -3.19 -13.97
N PHE A 118 -0.12 -2.95 -13.38
CA PHE A 118 -0.90 -1.74 -13.60
C PHE A 118 -0.17 -0.50 -13.12
N ILE A 119 0.38 -0.50 -11.89
CA ILE A 119 1.14 0.66 -11.37
C ILE A 119 2.45 0.92 -12.13
N SER A 120 2.93 -0.06 -12.89
CA SER A 120 4.12 0.08 -13.73
C SER A 120 3.83 0.75 -15.09
N ARG A 121 2.55 0.89 -15.48
CA ARG A 121 2.16 1.57 -16.73
C ARG A 121 2.44 3.07 -16.67
N ASP A 122 2.60 3.70 -17.81
CA ASP A 122 2.72 5.16 -17.89
C ASP A 122 1.41 5.81 -17.47
N ILE A 123 1.53 6.86 -16.64
CA ILE A 123 0.43 7.71 -16.23
C ILE A 123 0.94 9.13 -16.14
N SER A 124 0.16 10.07 -16.62
CA SER A 124 0.55 11.47 -16.75
C SER A 124 -0.64 12.40 -16.48
N GLU A 125 -0.38 13.70 -16.56
CA GLU A 125 -1.39 14.73 -16.37
C GLU A 125 -2.54 14.61 -17.39
N GLU A 126 -2.25 14.12 -18.59
CA GLU A 126 -3.22 13.93 -19.68
C GLU A 126 -4.04 12.66 -19.52
N SER A 127 -3.66 11.75 -18.63
CA SER A 127 -4.43 10.53 -18.37
C SER A 127 -5.84 10.88 -17.85
N SER A 128 -6.81 10.04 -18.17
CA SER A 128 -8.18 10.21 -17.71
C SER A 128 -8.28 10.11 -16.19
N LYS A 129 -9.33 10.71 -15.61
CA LYS A 129 -9.61 10.58 -14.17
C LYS A 129 -9.71 9.11 -13.75
N ILE A 130 -10.36 8.28 -14.58
CA ILE A 130 -10.54 6.85 -14.31
C ILE A 130 -9.19 6.13 -14.23
N GLU A 131 -8.24 6.44 -15.11
CA GLU A 131 -6.90 5.85 -15.08
C GLU A 131 -6.13 6.25 -13.82
N LYS A 132 -6.24 7.51 -13.40
CA LYS A 132 -5.63 8.04 -12.17
C LYS A 132 -6.21 7.37 -10.92
N ASP A 133 -7.53 7.27 -10.86
CA ASP A 133 -8.22 6.58 -9.76
C ASP A 133 -7.84 5.09 -9.73
N CYS A 134 -7.80 4.41 -10.88
CA CYS A 134 -7.39 3.00 -10.98
C CYS A 134 -5.94 2.79 -10.57
N PHE A 135 -5.03 3.72 -10.90
CA PHE A 135 -3.65 3.67 -10.45
C PHE A 135 -3.58 3.75 -8.92
N GLN A 136 -4.30 4.68 -8.30
CA GLN A 136 -4.35 4.83 -6.85
C GLN A 136 -4.95 3.58 -6.17
N PHE A 137 -6.03 3.01 -6.71
CA PHE A 137 -6.59 1.75 -6.21
C PHE A 137 -5.60 0.58 -6.35
N ALA A 138 -4.99 0.41 -7.52
CA ALA A 138 -4.01 -0.65 -7.77
C ALA A 138 -2.81 -0.52 -6.84
N LEU A 139 -2.35 0.71 -6.58
CA LEU A 139 -1.26 1.00 -5.66
C LEU A 139 -1.60 0.61 -4.21
N VAL A 140 -2.78 0.99 -3.70
CA VAL A 140 -3.23 0.59 -2.37
C VAL A 140 -3.29 -0.93 -2.24
N ILE A 141 -3.88 -1.61 -3.23
CA ILE A 141 -3.97 -3.07 -3.25
C ILE A 141 -2.58 -3.71 -3.27
N PHE A 142 -1.68 -3.20 -4.12
CA PHE A 142 -0.31 -3.68 -4.24
C PHE A 142 0.47 -3.53 -2.94
N ILE A 143 0.43 -2.34 -2.32
CA ILE A 143 1.08 -2.04 -1.04
C ILE A 143 0.50 -2.94 0.05
N MET A 144 -0.82 -2.97 0.23
CA MET A 144 -1.45 -3.72 1.32
C MET A 144 -1.24 -5.23 1.12
N GLY A 145 -1.38 -5.74 -0.10
CA GLY A 145 -1.19 -7.16 -0.41
C GLY A 145 0.23 -7.65 -0.15
N TYR A 146 1.25 -6.83 -0.45
CA TYR A 146 2.63 -7.21 -0.18
C TYR A 146 3.12 -6.80 1.22
N MET A 147 2.64 -5.71 1.80
CA MET A 147 3.09 -5.24 3.12
C MET A 147 2.33 -5.82 4.29
N LEU A 148 1.10 -6.34 4.12
CA LEU A 148 0.30 -6.88 5.23
C LEU A 148 0.21 -8.41 5.27
N GLU A 149 0.53 -9.12 4.18
CA GLU A 149 0.25 -10.55 4.02
C GLU A 149 -1.14 -10.95 4.55
N LEU A 150 -2.16 -10.66 3.73
CA LEU A 150 -3.36 -11.49 3.69
C LEU A 150 -3.05 -12.83 3.02
#